data_AF-A0A1I0SF38-F1
#
_entry.id   AF-A0A1I0SF38-F1
#
_cell.length_a   1.000
_cell.length_b   1.000
_cell.length_c   1.000
_cell.angle_alpha   90.00
_cell.angle_beta   90.00
_cell.angle_gamma   90.00
#
_symmetry.space_group_name_H-M   'P 1'
#
loop_
_entity.id
_entity.type
_entity.pdbx_description
1 polymer ?
#
loop_
_entity_poly.entity_id
_entity_poly.type
_entity_poly.pdbx_seq_one_letter_code
_entity_poly.pdbx_strand_id
1 'polypeptide(L)'
;MRILLILAAILWAALARAQEDPDPRLIRAADEVALAYVLTGDSRIDETSLAGLRGISRVLTARTTVEPGEPIGIDLDRDDLSLLTFLYWPVSDDQPAPTPQAYLRLNKFLRSGGMILFDTRDGDIAGLGGPDGAAALQRLAAPLDIPPLAPVPDDHVLTRTFYLLRDFPGRYQASEVWAEAPPADAAASEGVPFRNLNDGVSPVLIGGNSWAEAWAMDENGLPMFTVGSGLEGERQREMAYRFGVNLIMYVLTGNYKSDQVHVPALLDRLRQEEVIQ
;
A
#
# COMPACT_ATOMS: atom_id res chain seq x y z
N MET A 1 -45.63 -28.37 -11.39
CA MET A 1 -45.42 -26.91 -11.45
C MET A 1 -45.15 -26.29 -10.08
N ARG A 2 -46.03 -26.47 -9.07
CA ARG A 2 -45.82 -25.93 -7.70
C ARG A 2 -44.51 -26.36 -7.01
N ILE A 3 -44.12 -27.63 -7.13
CA ILE A 3 -42.88 -28.15 -6.52
C ILE A 3 -41.63 -27.53 -7.17
N LEU A 4 -41.68 -27.30 -8.49
CA LEU A 4 -40.58 -26.66 -9.24
C LEU A 4 -40.39 -25.19 -8.82
N LEU A 5 -41.50 -24.48 -8.57
CA LEU A 5 -41.49 -23.09 -8.10
C LEU A 5 -40.96 -22.97 -6.67
N ILE A 6 -41.25 -23.94 -5.80
CA ILE A 6 -40.74 -23.97 -4.43
C ILE A 6 -39.23 -24.27 -4.43
N LEU A 7 -38.77 -25.22 -5.25
CA LEU A 7 -37.34 -25.51 -5.39
C LEU A 7 -36.57 -24.30 -5.95
N ALA A 8 -37.13 -23.61 -6.96
CA ALA A 8 -36.54 -22.41 -7.52
C ALA A 8 -36.45 -21.28 -6.49
N ALA A 9 -37.48 -21.08 -5.66
CA ALA A 9 -37.48 -20.08 -4.60
C ALA A 9 -36.47 -20.40 -3.49
N ILE A 10 -36.28 -21.68 -3.14
CA ILE A 10 -35.28 -22.11 -2.16
C ILE A 10 -33.87 -21.92 -2.72
N LEU A 11 -33.64 -22.26 -4.00
CA LEU A 11 -32.35 -22.02 -4.67
C LEU A 11 -32.03 -20.53 -4.79
N TRP A 12 -33.02 -19.69 -5.09
CA TRP A 12 -32.86 -18.24 -5.12
C TRP A 12 -32.57 -17.65 -3.74
N ALA A 13 -33.28 -18.11 -2.71
CA ALA A 13 -33.02 -17.68 -1.33
C ALA A 13 -31.66 -18.16 -0.80
N ALA A 14 -31.17 -19.32 -1.27
CA ALA A 14 -29.84 -19.83 -0.96
C ALA A 14 -28.74 -19.07 -1.72
N LEU A 15 -28.96 -18.72 -3.00
CA LEU A 15 -28.06 -17.84 -3.76
C LEU A 15 -28.00 -16.43 -3.16
N ALA A 16 -29.13 -15.87 -2.74
CA ALA A 16 -29.20 -14.56 -2.11
C ALA A 16 -28.53 -14.53 -0.73
N ARG A 17 -28.55 -15.66 0.00
CA ARG A 17 -27.81 -15.82 1.26
C ARG A 17 -26.31 -16.09 1.10
N ALA A 18 -25.87 -16.47 -0.10
CA ALA A 18 -24.45 -16.67 -0.41
C ALA A 18 -23.72 -15.35 -0.71
N GLN A 19 -24.47 -14.26 -0.92
CA GLN A 19 -23.95 -12.90 -0.71
C GLN A 19 -24.18 -12.56 0.77
N GLU A 20 -23.17 -12.81 1.61
CA GLU A 20 -23.13 -12.18 2.94
C GLU A 20 -23.12 -10.66 2.73
N ASP A 21 -23.96 -9.94 3.47
CA ASP A 21 -23.92 -8.47 3.47
C ASP A 21 -22.51 -8.03 3.90
N PRO A 22 -21.90 -7.04 3.24
CA PRO A 22 -20.53 -6.63 3.56
C PRO A 22 -20.44 -6.16 5.02
N ASP A 23 -19.32 -6.47 5.70
CA ASP A 23 -19.11 -6.05 7.09
C ASP A 23 -19.27 -4.53 7.21
N PRO A 24 -20.19 -4.03 8.05
CA PRO A 24 -20.40 -2.60 8.26
C PRO A 24 -19.13 -1.82 8.64
N ARG A 25 -18.15 -2.47 9.28
CA ARG A 25 -16.84 -1.85 9.58
C ARG A 25 -16.07 -1.54 8.31
N LEU A 26 -16.07 -2.47 7.34
CA LEU A 26 -15.35 -2.33 6.06
C LEU A 26 -16.06 -1.33 5.15
N ILE A 27 -17.39 -1.30 5.18
CA ILE A 27 -18.16 -0.25 4.47
C ILE A 27 -17.77 1.13 4.99
N ARG A 28 -17.79 1.32 6.33
CA ARG A 28 -17.37 2.60 6.93
C ARG A 28 -15.92 2.95 6.57
N ALA A 29 -15.01 1.98 6.68
CA ALA A 29 -13.61 2.17 6.34
C ALA A 29 -13.44 2.65 4.89
N ALA A 30 -14.20 2.10 3.95
CA ALA A 30 -14.16 2.52 2.56
C ALA A 30 -14.75 3.93 2.36
N ASP A 31 -15.90 4.22 2.98
CA ASP A 31 -16.56 5.54 2.91
C ASP A 31 -15.66 6.66 3.47
N GLU A 32 -14.87 6.35 4.50
CA GLU A 32 -13.96 7.29 5.17
C GLU A 32 -12.51 7.20 4.65
N VAL A 33 -12.24 6.40 3.61
CA VAL A 33 -10.87 6.19 3.08
C VAL A 33 -9.88 5.79 4.19
N ALA A 34 -10.36 5.01 5.16
CA ALA A 34 -9.56 4.57 6.30
C ALA A 34 -8.41 3.65 5.84
N LEU A 35 -7.26 3.83 6.46
CA LEU A 35 -6.10 2.99 6.21
C LEU A 35 -6.27 1.63 6.91
N ALA A 36 -5.88 0.55 6.24
CA ALA A 36 -5.99 -0.80 6.78
C ALA A 36 -4.61 -1.39 7.12
N TYR A 37 -4.55 -2.19 8.19
CA TYR A 37 -3.38 -3.00 8.53
C TYR A 37 -3.76 -4.46 8.78
N VAL A 38 -2.84 -5.38 8.48
CA VAL A 38 -3.02 -6.81 8.77
C VAL A 38 -2.86 -7.07 10.26
N LEU A 39 -3.81 -7.80 10.85
CA LEU A 39 -3.67 -8.34 12.20
C LEU A 39 -2.67 -9.50 12.19
N THR A 40 -1.61 -9.36 12.98
CA THR A 40 -0.50 -10.31 13.02
C THR A 40 -0.69 -11.42 14.05
N GLY A 41 -1.53 -11.17 15.06
CA GLY A 41 -1.63 -12.01 16.25
C GLY A 41 -0.67 -11.58 17.38
N ASP A 42 0.27 -10.66 17.12
CA ASP A 42 1.04 -9.97 18.15
C ASP A 42 0.40 -8.61 18.45
N SER A 43 -0.24 -8.51 19.61
CA SER A 43 -0.91 -7.28 20.08
C SER A 43 -0.02 -6.03 20.02
N ARG A 44 1.28 -6.15 20.30
CA ARG A 44 2.19 -5.01 20.29
C ARG A 44 2.43 -4.53 18.86
N ILE A 45 2.56 -5.46 17.91
CA ILE A 45 2.70 -5.14 16.49
C ILE A 45 1.42 -4.49 15.96
N ASP A 46 0.27 -5.05 16.32
CA ASP A 46 -1.04 -4.57 15.88
C ASP A 46 -1.35 -3.17 16.45
N GLU A 47 -1.06 -2.94 17.74
CA GLU A 47 -1.20 -1.62 18.38
C GLU A 47 -0.26 -0.57 17.77
N THR A 48 0.97 -0.96 17.46
CA THR A 48 1.94 -0.08 16.79
C THR A 48 1.47 0.29 15.38
N SER A 49 0.93 -0.68 14.66
CA SER A 49 0.40 -0.48 13.30
C SER A 49 -0.78 0.48 13.32
N LEU A 50 -1.72 0.29 14.25
CA LEU A 50 -2.84 1.20 14.47
C LEU A 50 -2.36 2.63 14.81
N ALA A 51 -1.45 2.77 15.77
CA ALA A 51 -0.91 4.07 16.15
C ALA A 51 -0.17 4.76 15.01
N GLY A 52 0.62 4.01 14.23
CA GLY A 52 1.34 4.48 13.05
C GLY A 52 0.39 4.98 11.96
N LEU A 53 -0.61 4.17 11.59
CA LEU A 53 -1.59 4.55 10.60
C LEU A 53 -2.48 5.72 11.05
N ARG A 54 -2.79 5.81 12.35
CA ARG A 54 -3.51 6.97 12.90
C ARG A 54 -2.64 8.22 12.83
N GLY A 55 -1.34 8.09 13.13
CA GLY A 55 -0.36 9.17 13.00
C GLY A 55 -0.25 9.70 11.58
N ILE A 56 -0.10 8.83 10.57
CA ILE A 56 -0.03 9.28 9.17
C ILE A 56 -1.38 9.82 8.68
N SER A 57 -2.51 9.31 9.16
CA SER A 57 -3.84 9.87 8.85
C SER A 57 -3.95 11.31 9.34
N ARG A 58 -3.50 11.62 10.56
CA ARG A 58 -3.44 13.00 11.07
C ARG A 58 -2.55 13.91 10.21
N VAL A 59 -1.40 13.39 9.77
CA VAL A 59 -0.49 14.13 8.89
C VAL A 59 -1.13 14.41 7.53
N LEU A 60 -1.84 13.44 6.96
CA LEU A 60 -2.61 13.60 5.71
C LEU A 60 -3.66 14.69 5.85
N THR A 61 -4.50 14.64 6.90
CA THR A 61 -5.50 15.69 7.20
C THR A 61 -4.86 17.06 7.35
N ALA A 62 -3.69 17.15 8.00
CA ALA A 62 -3.03 18.42 8.25
C ALA A 62 -2.33 19.02 7.01
N ARG A 63 -1.96 18.20 6.01
CA ARG A 63 -1.07 18.61 4.91
C ARG A 63 -1.68 18.44 3.52
N THR A 64 -2.82 17.76 3.41
CA THR A 64 -3.49 17.42 2.15
C THR A 64 -5.00 17.65 2.26
N THR A 65 -5.75 17.35 1.20
CA THR A 65 -7.23 17.32 1.22
C THR A 65 -7.79 15.94 1.56
N VAL A 66 -6.92 14.95 1.82
CA VAL A 66 -7.34 13.60 2.21
C VAL A 66 -7.57 13.58 3.71
N GLU A 67 -8.76 13.15 4.13
CA GLU A 67 -9.16 13.05 5.53
C GLU A 67 -9.53 11.60 5.86
N PRO A 68 -8.53 10.71 6.08
CA PRO A 68 -8.81 9.31 6.38
C PRO A 68 -9.55 9.17 7.72
N GLY A 69 -10.51 8.25 7.76
CA GLY A 69 -11.16 7.80 8.98
C GLY A 69 -10.22 7.02 9.90
N GLU A 70 -10.80 6.45 10.96
CA GLU A 70 -10.04 5.66 11.92
C GLU A 70 -9.48 4.37 11.28
N PRO A 71 -8.16 4.09 11.37
CA PRO A 71 -7.59 2.91 10.76
C PRO A 71 -8.18 1.60 11.27
N ILE A 72 -8.21 0.58 10.41
CA ILE A 72 -8.86 -0.70 10.68
C ILE A 72 -7.89 -1.88 10.61
N GLY A 73 -7.96 -2.76 11.60
CA GLY A 73 -7.29 -4.05 11.59
C GLY A 73 -8.05 -5.08 10.77
N ILE A 74 -7.34 -5.79 9.90
CA ILE A 74 -7.87 -6.77 8.94
C ILE A 74 -7.41 -8.18 9.33
N ASP A 75 -8.38 -9.07 9.57
CA ASP A 75 -8.17 -10.51 9.64
C ASP A 75 -8.26 -11.08 8.22
N LEU A 76 -7.12 -11.45 7.65
CA LEU A 76 -7.03 -11.95 6.26
C LEU A 76 -7.87 -13.20 6.00
N ASP A 77 -8.16 -14.00 7.03
CA ASP A 77 -8.94 -15.22 6.90
C ASP A 77 -10.46 -14.97 6.93
N ARG A 78 -10.89 -13.80 7.40
CA ARG A 78 -12.31 -13.49 7.62
C ARG A 78 -12.81 -12.29 6.83
N ASP A 79 -12.03 -11.20 6.82
CA ASP A 79 -12.46 -9.92 6.30
C ASP A 79 -12.39 -9.88 4.76
N ASP A 80 -13.33 -9.15 4.16
CA ASP A 80 -13.34 -8.88 2.72
C ASP A 80 -12.40 -7.71 2.39
N LEU A 81 -11.55 -7.90 1.38
CA LEU A 81 -10.58 -6.90 0.94
C LEU A 81 -11.12 -6.04 -0.22
N SER A 82 -12.31 -6.36 -0.75
CA SER A 82 -12.83 -5.76 -1.98
C SER A 82 -13.10 -4.25 -1.92
N LEU A 83 -13.23 -3.71 -0.70
CA LEU A 83 -13.49 -2.30 -0.45
C LEU A 83 -12.23 -1.51 -0.05
N LEU A 84 -11.07 -2.18 0.02
CA LEU A 84 -9.80 -1.57 0.38
C LEU A 84 -9.00 -1.21 -0.86
N THR A 85 -8.14 -0.19 -0.75
CA THR A 85 -7.16 0.20 -1.79
C THR A 85 -5.72 0.08 -1.31
N PHE A 86 -5.50 0.10 0.01
CA PHE A 86 -4.20 0.01 0.65
C PHE A 86 -4.24 -0.96 1.83
N LEU A 87 -3.18 -1.74 2.00
CA LEU A 87 -2.99 -2.63 3.14
C LEU A 87 -1.54 -2.53 3.65
N TYR A 88 -1.38 -2.08 4.90
CA TYR A 88 -0.11 -2.16 5.61
C TYR A 88 0.07 -3.56 6.22
N TRP A 89 1.13 -4.26 5.87
CA TRP A 89 1.43 -5.59 6.37
C TRP A 89 2.77 -5.62 7.10
N PRO A 90 2.76 -5.49 8.45
CA PRO A 90 3.97 -5.69 9.24
C PRO A 90 4.31 -7.20 9.27
N VAL A 91 5.52 -7.54 8.87
CA VAL A 91 6.00 -8.92 8.82
C VAL A 91 6.70 -9.26 10.14
N SER A 92 6.42 -10.45 10.67
CA SER A 92 7.09 -11.00 11.85
C SER A 92 7.29 -12.51 11.69
N ASP A 93 8.35 -13.04 12.29
CA ASP A 93 8.76 -14.44 12.14
C ASP A 93 7.72 -15.47 12.59
N ASP A 94 6.98 -15.14 13.64
CA ASP A 94 5.96 -16.02 14.23
C ASP A 94 4.57 -15.83 13.60
N GLN A 95 4.44 -14.95 12.59
CA GLN A 95 3.15 -14.72 11.94
C GLN A 95 2.70 -16.01 11.21
N PRO A 96 1.49 -16.53 11.50
CA PRO A 96 0.96 -17.66 10.77
C PRO A 96 0.74 -17.29 9.29
N ALA A 97 0.98 -18.25 8.40
CA ALA A 97 0.59 -18.07 7.00
C ALA A 97 -0.94 -17.98 6.89
N PRO A 98 -1.48 -17.05 6.09
CA PRO A 98 -2.90 -17.00 5.76
C PRO A 98 -3.41 -18.32 5.16
N THR A 99 -4.72 -18.55 5.28
CA THR A 99 -5.36 -19.70 4.62
C THR A 99 -5.30 -19.58 3.09
N PRO A 100 -5.46 -20.69 2.35
CA PRO A 100 -5.57 -20.64 0.88
C PRO A 100 -6.68 -19.70 0.38
N GLN A 101 -7.80 -19.59 1.11
CA GLN A 101 -8.88 -18.67 0.77
C GLN A 101 -8.48 -17.21 0.97
N ALA A 102 -7.71 -16.90 2.01
CA ALA A 102 -7.14 -15.57 2.21
C ALA A 102 -6.20 -15.19 1.06
N TYR A 103 -5.35 -16.10 0.58
CA TYR A 103 -4.52 -15.84 -0.59
C TYR A 103 -5.33 -15.58 -1.88
N LEU A 104 -6.45 -16.27 -2.07
CA LEU A 104 -7.36 -15.97 -3.20
C LEU A 104 -7.92 -14.54 -3.09
N ARG A 105 -8.29 -14.08 -1.89
CA ARG A 105 -8.74 -12.71 -1.65
C ARG A 105 -7.62 -11.69 -1.85
N LEU A 106 -6.43 -11.95 -1.33
CA LEU A 106 -5.25 -11.09 -1.51
C LEU A 106 -4.89 -10.95 -3.00
N ASN A 107 -4.84 -12.04 -3.76
CA ASN A 107 -4.55 -11.98 -5.18
C ASN A 107 -5.67 -11.28 -5.97
N LYS A 108 -6.93 -11.40 -5.53
CA LYS A 108 -8.03 -10.60 -6.10
C LYS A 108 -7.85 -9.11 -5.80
N PHE A 109 -7.49 -8.75 -4.57
CA PHE A 109 -7.22 -7.38 -4.14
C PHE A 109 -6.10 -6.74 -4.96
N LEU A 110 -4.97 -7.44 -5.15
CA LEU A 110 -3.86 -6.97 -6.00
C LEU A 110 -4.31 -6.77 -7.45
N ARG A 111 -5.04 -7.73 -8.03
CA ARG A 111 -5.57 -7.61 -9.41
C ARG A 111 -6.60 -6.50 -9.59
N SER A 112 -7.30 -6.10 -8.52
CA SER A 112 -8.25 -4.97 -8.55
C SER A 112 -7.59 -3.62 -8.31
N GLY A 113 -6.26 -3.54 -8.27
CA GLY A 113 -5.52 -2.29 -8.07
C GLY A 113 -5.24 -1.95 -6.60
N GLY A 114 -5.45 -2.90 -5.69
CA GLY A 114 -5.03 -2.77 -4.30
C GLY A 114 -3.51 -2.85 -4.16
N MET A 115 -2.95 -2.05 -3.25
CA MET A 115 -1.53 -2.05 -2.93
C MET A 115 -1.26 -2.63 -1.53
N ILE A 116 -0.23 -3.47 -1.40
CA ILE A 116 0.30 -3.93 -0.11
C ILE A 116 1.66 -3.27 0.17
N LEU A 117 1.81 -2.66 1.36
CA LEU A 117 3.11 -2.28 1.91
C LEU A 117 3.59 -3.37 2.89
N PHE A 118 4.57 -4.18 2.48
CA PHE A 118 5.25 -5.10 3.39
C PHE A 118 6.35 -4.35 4.16
N ASP A 119 6.25 -4.38 5.49
CA ASP A 119 7.24 -3.81 6.40
C ASP A 119 7.92 -4.95 7.17
N THR A 120 9.17 -5.28 6.82
CA THR A 120 9.94 -6.34 7.49
C THR A 120 10.50 -5.92 8.85
N ARG A 121 10.46 -4.62 9.15
CA ARG A 121 10.82 -4.02 10.44
C ARG A 121 12.25 -4.29 10.94
N ASP A 122 13.10 -4.85 10.10
CA ASP A 122 14.46 -5.34 10.40
C ASP A 122 15.56 -4.36 9.94
N GLY A 123 15.21 -3.11 9.69
CA GLY A 123 16.15 -2.07 9.23
C GLY A 123 17.25 -1.69 10.22
N ASP A 124 17.16 -2.10 11.49
CA ASP A 124 18.26 -2.01 12.45
C ASP A 124 19.33 -3.11 12.26
N ILE A 125 18.95 -4.24 11.66
CA ILE A 125 19.80 -5.42 11.47
C ILE A 125 20.24 -5.57 10.00
N ALA A 126 19.54 -4.94 9.05
CA ALA A 126 19.80 -5.03 7.61
C ALA A 126 21.25 -4.68 7.20
N GLY A 127 21.96 -3.83 7.96
CA GLY A 127 23.39 -3.53 7.75
C GLY A 127 24.37 -4.65 8.15
N LEU A 128 23.89 -5.71 8.80
CA LEU A 128 24.68 -6.83 9.33
C LEU A 128 24.48 -8.15 8.56
N GLY A 129 23.71 -8.16 7.47
CA GLY A 129 23.54 -9.34 6.60
C GLY A 129 22.71 -10.47 7.23
N GLY A 130 21.74 -10.16 8.09
CA GLY A 130 20.83 -11.14 8.70
C GLY A 130 19.54 -11.36 7.88
N PRO A 131 19.10 -12.61 7.64
CA PRO A 131 17.95 -12.96 6.78
C PRO A 131 16.60 -13.08 7.53
N ASP A 132 16.48 -12.62 8.77
CA ASP A 132 15.35 -13.01 9.64
C ASP A 132 14.00 -12.54 9.07
N GLY A 133 13.86 -11.25 8.74
CA GLY A 133 12.66 -10.72 8.08
C GLY A 133 12.48 -11.21 6.64
N ALA A 134 13.57 -11.52 5.93
CA ALA A 134 13.52 -11.98 4.54
C ALA A 134 12.89 -13.37 4.39
N ALA A 135 13.17 -14.29 5.32
CA ALA A 135 12.57 -15.63 5.30
C ALA A 135 11.06 -15.59 5.61
N ALA A 136 10.66 -14.79 6.60
CA ALA A 136 9.25 -14.57 6.93
C ALA A 136 8.49 -13.93 5.77
N LEU A 137 9.06 -12.86 5.18
CA LEU A 137 8.50 -12.21 3.99
C LEU A 137 8.37 -13.19 2.83
N GLN A 138 9.42 -13.95 2.51
CA GLN A 138 9.38 -14.91 1.41
C GLN A 138 8.28 -15.95 1.63
N ARG A 139 8.12 -16.46 2.85
CA ARG A 139 7.06 -17.42 3.20
C ARG A 139 5.66 -16.84 3.02
N LEU A 140 5.44 -15.59 3.42
CA LEU A 140 4.13 -14.91 3.33
C LEU A 140 3.82 -14.42 1.90
N ALA A 141 4.84 -13.99 1.15
CA ALA A 141 4.69 -13.41 -0.17
C ALA A 141 4.72 -14.46 -1.29
N ALA A 142 5.33 -15.63 -1.09
CA ALA A 142 5.48 -16.66 -2.13
C ALA A 142 4.16 -17.10 -2.80
N PRO A 143 3.01 -17.21 -2.10
CA PRO A 143 1.74 -17.56 -2.73
C PRO A 143 1.02 -16.40 -3.43
N LEU A 144 1.56 -15.18 -3.33
CA LEU A 144 0.98 -13.99 -3.94
C LEU A 144 1.40 -13.85 -5.40
N ASP A 145 0.48 -13.38 -6.24
CA ASP A 145 0.71 -13.09 -7.65
C ASP A 145 1.46 -11.75 -7.81
N ILE A 146 2.69 -11.67 -7.28
CA ILE A 146 3.52 -10.44 -7.32
C ILE A 146 4.35 -10.42 -8.60
N PRO A 147 4.39 -9.30 -9.35
CA PRO A 147 5.26 -9.15 -10.51
C PRO A 147 6.74 -9.19 -10.11
N PRO A 148 7.68 -9.34 -11.07
CA PRO A 148 9.11 -9.24 -10.78
C PRO A 148 9.42 -7.95 -10.00
N LEU A 149 10.27 -8.04 -8.98
CA LEU A 149 10.63 -6.91 -8.12
C LEU A 149 12.01 -6.36 -8.47
N ALA A 150 12.17 -5.06 -8.31
CA ALA A 150 13.45 -4.36 -8.38
C ALA A 150 13.51 -3.26 -7.31
N PRO A 151 14.71 -2.78 -6.95
CA PRO A 151 14.83 -1.58 -6.15
C PRO A 151 14.08 -0.41 -6.78
N VAL A 152 13.41 0.39 -5.95
CA VAL A 152 12.70 1.58 -6.43
C VAL A 152 13.73 2.54 -7.03
N PRO A 153 13.65 2.85 -8.33
CA PRO A 153 14.62 3.75 -8.95
C PRO A 153 14.34 5.21 -8.57
N ASP A 154 15.37 6.07 -8.65
CA ASP A 154 15.26 7.51 -8.32
C ASP A 154 14.16 8.23 -9.12
N ASP A 155 13.90 7.78 -10.35
CA ASP A 155 12.88 8.32 -11.24
C ASP A 155 11.49 7.68 -11.07
N HIS A 156 11.26 6.85 -10.03
CA HIS A 156 9.94 6.31 -9.71
C HIS A 156 8.92 7.39 -9.34
N VAL A 157 7.65 7.21 -9.70
CA VAL A 157 6.59 8.22 -9.43
C VAL A 157 6.45 8.50 -7.93
N LEU A 158 6.62 7.48 -7.08
CA LEU A 158 6.60 7.58 -5.62
C LEU A 158 7.55 8.65 -5.05
N THR A 159 8.66 8.96 -5.72
CA THR A 159 9.60 10.01 -5.27
C THR A 159 9.07 11.43 -5.46
N ARG A 160 7.97 11.59 -6.22
CA ARG A 160 7.43 12.89 -6.62
C ARG A 160 5.90 12.96 -6.65
N THR A 161 5.21 12.05 -5.95
CA THR A 161 3.74 12.04 -5.92
C THR A 161 3.17 13.29 -5.26
N PHE A 162 3.72 13.70 -4.11
CA PHE A 162 3.29 14.90 -3.38
C PHE A 162 4.48 15.77 -2.95
N TYR A 163 5.41 15.19 -2.18
CA TYR A 163 6.72 15.73 -1.89
C TYR A 163 7.77 15.21 -2.88
N LEU A 164 8.85 15.97 -3.03
CA LEU A 164 10.07 15.49 -3.68
C LEU A 164 10.93 14.77 -2.64
N LEU A 165 11.17 13.48 -2.86
CA LEU A 165 11.92 12.58 -2.00
C LEU A 165 13.13 12.02 -2.75
N ARG A 166 14.16 11.65 -1.99
CA ARG A 166 15.31 10.89 -2.49
C ARG A 166 15.35 9.48 -1.92
N ASP A 167 14.79 9.32 -0.73
CA ASP A 167 14.75 8.10 0.04
C ASP A 167 13.38 7.95 0.71
N PHE A 168 13.17 6.78 1.33
CA PHE A 168 11.90 6.40 1.97
C PHE A 168 12.11 6.01 3.44
N PRO A 169 12.64 6.94 4.27
CA PRO A 169 13.00 6.62 5.64
C PRO A 169 11.78 6.29 6.49
N GLY A 170 11.98 5.45 7.48
CA GLY A 170 11.05 5.19 8.57
C GLY A 170 11.76 5.44 9.89
N ARG A 171 11.58 4.54 10.87
CA ARG A 171 12.39 4.55 12.09
C ARG A 171 13.86 4.24 11.76
N TYR A 172 14.07 3.47 10.69
CA TYR A 172 15.38 3.17 10.12
C TYR A 172 15.52 3.77 8.70
N GLN A 173 16.77 3.87 8.25
CA GLN A 173 17.17 4.42 6.95
C GLN A 173 17.99 3.43 6.10
N ALA A 174 18.22 2.22 6.59
CA ALA A 174 19.25 1.32 6.05
C ALA A 174 18.74 0.37 4.97
N SER A 175 17.43 0.25 4.77
CA SER A 175 16.87 -0.77 3.87
C SER A 175 16.50 -0.18 2.52
N GLU A 176 17.00 -0.83 1.46
CA GLU A 176 16.53 -0.62 0.10
C GLU A 176 15.03 -0.96 0.01
N VAL A 177 14.27 -0.11 -0.68
CA VAL A 177 12.83 -0.32 -0.89
C VAL A 177 12.63 -0.91 -2.27
N TRP A 178 11.78 -1.93 -2.35
CA TRP A 178 11.53 -2.70 -3.57
C TRP A 178 10.09 -2.50 -4.03
N ALA A 179 9.90 -2.38 -5.34
CA ALA A 179 8.59 -2.31 -5.99
C ALA A 179 8.59 -3.17 -7.26
N GLU A 180 7.47 -3.19 -7.98
CA GLU A 180 7.39 -3.78 -9.32
C GLU A 180 8.51 -3.26 -10.22
N ALA A 181 9.24 -4.19 -10.82
CA ALA A 181 10.31 -3.90 -11.74
C ALA A 181 9.75 -3.24 -13.01
N PRO A 182 10.38 -2.16 -13.49
CA PRO A 182 9.94 -1.51 -14.71
C PRO A 182 10.09 -2.43 -15.93
N PRO A 183 9.32 -2.21 -17.00
CA PRO A 183 9.50 -2.92 -18.27
C PRO A 183 10.95 -2.82 -18.76
N ALA A 184 11.47 -3.91 -19.33
CA ALA A 184 12.86 -3.99 -19.76
C ALA A 184 13.22 -2.99 -20.87
N ASP A 185 12.22 -2.51 -21.61
CA ASP A 185 12.32 -1.53 -22.69
C ASP A 185 11.94 -0.10 -22.25
N ALA A 186 11.71 0.14 -20.96
CA ALA A 186 11.35 1.45 -20.44
C ALA A 186 12.50 2.46 -20.66
N ALA A 187 12.31 3.34 -21.64
CA ALA A 187 13.20 4.44 -21.96
C ALA A 187 12.51 5.80 -21.70
N ALA A 188 13.30 6.81 -21.34
CA ALA A 188 12.80 8.16 -21.22
C ALA A 188 12.45 8.68 -22.62
N SER A 189 11.27 9.28 -22.77
CA SER A 189 10.90 9.93 -24.02
C SER A 189 11.75 11.19 -24.23
N GLU A 190 12.00 11.53 -25.49
CA GLU A 190 12.82 12.69 -25.85
C GLU A 190 12.23 13.98 -25.21
N GLY A 191 13.05 14.70 -24.42
CA GLY A 191 12.62 15.90 -23.70
C GLY A 191 11.95 15.67 -22.34
N VAL A 192 11.72 14.42 -21.92
CA VAL A 192 11.18 14.08 -20.59
C VAL A 192 12.30 13.50 -19.72
N PRO A 193 12.58 14.06 -18.53
CA PRO A 193 13.72 13.61 -17.71
C PRO A 193 13.50 12.28 -16.98
N PHE A 194 12.33 11.66 -17.14
CA PHE A 194 11.93 10.45 -16.42
C PHE A 194 11.40 9.38 -17.38
N ARG A 195 11.68 8.12 -17.07
CA ARG A 195 11.08 6.97 -17.76
C ARG A 195 9.62 6.84 -17.36
N ASN A 196 8.79 6.34 -18.27
CA ASN A 196 7.48 5.81 -17.89
C ASN A 196 7.72 4.39 -17.36
N LEU A 197 7.80 4.25 -16.05
CA LEU A 197 8.25 3.02 -15.40
C LEU A 197 7.13 2.05 -15.11
N ASN A 198 5.89 2.55 -14.97
CA ASN A 198 4.66 1.79 -14.82
C ASN A 198 3.50 2.72 -15.17
N ASP A 199 2.56 2.22 -15.97
CA ASP A 199 1.32 2.93 -16.31
C ASP A 199 0.35 2.97 -15.12
N GLY A 200 0.76 2.43 -13.96
CA GLY A 200 -0.07 2.14 -12.79
C GLY A 200 0.58 2.31 -11.41
N VAL A 201 -0.24 2.10 -10.38
CA VAL A 201 0.23 1.93 -9.00
C VAL A 201 0.85 0.54 -8.87
N SER A 202 2.10 0.48 -8.40
CA SER A 202 2.76 -0.80 -8.14
C SER A 202 1.95 -1.59 -7.10
N PRO A 203 1.61 -2.87 -7.34
CA PRO A 203 0.75 -3.63 -6.44
C PRO A 203 1.40 -3.91 -5.07
N VAL A 204 2.73 -3.80 -4.99
CA VAL A 204 3.50 -4.11 -3.79
C VAL A 204 4.64 -3.11 -3.61
N LEU A 205 4.86 -2.69 -2.37
CA LEU A 205 6.06 -2.01 -1.91
C LEU A 205 6.64 -2.77 -0.71
N ILE A 206 7.95 -2.98 -0.66
CA ILE A 206 8.62 -3.78 0.39
C ILE A 206 9.79 -3.00 0.96
N GLY A 207 9.92 -2.96 2.29
CA GLY A 207 11.14 -2.51 2.95
C GLY A 207 11.13 -2.79 4.45
N GLY A 208 12.25 -2.53 5.13
CA GLY A 208 12.45 -2.83 6.55
C GLY A 208 12.49 -1.61 7.46
N ASN A 209 12.08 -0.44 6.96
CA ASN A 209 12.34 0.83 7.65
C ASN A 209 11.44 1.08 8.88
N SER A 210 10.54 0.16 9.25
CA SER A 210 9.64 0.29 10.41
C SER A 210 8.84 1.60 10.36
N TRP A 211 8.04 1.78 9.31
CA TRP A 211 7.38 3.06 9.05
C TRP A 211 6.28 3.37 10.07
N ALA A 212 5.51 2.38 10.50
CA ALA A 212 4.48 2.58 11.52
C ALA A 212 5.05 3.16 12.81
N GLU A 213 6.24 2.72 13.23
CA GLU A 213 6.90 3.25 14.43
C GLU A 213 7.35 4.71 14.27
N ALA A 214 7.82 5.11 13.08
CA ALA A 214 8.14 6.51 12.82
C ALA A 214 6.90 7.41 12.78
N TRP A 215 5.78 6.86 12.30
CA TRP A 215 4.53 7.59 12.17
C TRP A 215 3.74 7.67 13.47
N ALA A 216 3.91 6.72 14.39
CA ALA A 216 3.09 6.56 15.57
C ALA A 216 3.17 7.77 16.51
N MET A 217 2.00 8.27 16.88
CA MET A 217 1.81 9.37 17.83
C MET A 217 0.82 8.97 18.92
N ASP A 218 1.01 9.51 20.12
CA ASP A 218 0.05 9.39 21.21
C ASP A 218 -1.17 10.30 21.00
N GLU A 219 -2.07 10.34 21.98
CA GLU A 219 -3.27 11.20 21.94
C GLU A 219 -2.95 12.69 21.91
N ASN A 220 -1.79 13.11 22.43
CA ASN A 220 -1.33 14.49 22.46
C ASN A 220 -0.59 14.90 21.16
N GLY A 221 -0.43 13.97 20.21
CA GLY A 221 0.33 14.19 18.98
C GLY A 221 1.84 14.10 19.17
N LEU A 222 2.31 13.57 20.30
CA LEU A 222 3.73 13.36 20.57
C LEU A 222 4.18 12.02 19.97
N PRO A 223 5.38 11.94 19.36
CA PRO A 223 5.87 10.69 18.81
C PRO A 223 6.03 9.59 19.88
N MET A 224 5.61 8.36 19.57
CA MET A 224 5.68 7.22 20.50
C MET A 224 7.06 6.54 20.50
N PHE A 225 7.78 6.58 19.39
CA PHE A 225 9.08 5.91 19.22
C PHE A 225 10.17 6.90 18.86
N THR A 226 11.36 6.70 19.42
CA THR A 226 12.55 7.45 19.05
C THR A 226 12.98 7.12 17.62
N VAL A 227 13.23 8.15 16.83
CA VAL A 227 13.77 8.07 15.47
C VAL A 227 15.09 8.83 15.47
N GLY A 228 16.19 8.15 15.14
CA GLY A 228 17.53 8.73 15.15
C GLY A 228 17.90 9.41 16.48
N SER A 229 18.68 10.50 16.40
CA SER A 229 19.04 11.30 17.56
C SER A 229 19.14 12.79 17.21
N GLY A 230 18.80 13.65 18.18
CA GLY A 230 18.88 15.10 18.05
C GLY A 230 18.10 15.65 16.85
N LEU A 231 18.62 16.73 16.26
CA LEU A 231 17.99 17.41 15.12
C LEU A 231 17.87 16.51 13.88
N GLU A 232 18.81 15.57 13.70
CA GLU A 232 18.79 14.68 12.55
C GLU A 232 17.68 13.63 12.67
N GLY A 233 17.42 13.14 13.89
CA GLY A 233 16.27 12.29 14.17
C GLY A 233 14.93 12.94 13.85
N GLU A 234 14.77 14.21 14.20
CA GLU A 234 13.56 14.98 13.85
C GLU A 234 13.41 15.19 12.34
N ARG A 235 14.52 15.43 11.62
CA ARG A 235 14.50 15.49 10.15
C ARG A 235 14.13 14.15 9.53
N GLN A 236 14.69 13.05 10.02
CA GLN A 236 14.35 11.71 9.57
C GLN A 236 12.86 11.42 9.77
N ARG A 237 12.31 11.77 10.93
CA ARG A 237 10.88 11.61 11.21
C ARG A 237 10.02 12.44 10.27
N GLU A 238 10.40 13.70 10.01
CA GLU A 238 9.72 14.53 9.03
C GLU A 238 9.77 13.91 7.62
N MET A 239 10.91 13.36 7.21
CA MET A 239 11.03 12.64 5.93
C MET A 239 10.17 11.37 5.91
N ALA A 240 10.05 10.65 7.02
CA ALA A 240 9.15 9.50 7.14
C ALA A 240 7.69 9.92 6.97
N TYR A 241 7.27 11.05 7.56
CA TYR A 241 5.93 11.59 7.32
C TYR A 241 5.70 11.94 5.85
N ARG A 242 6.68 12.56 5.19
CA ARG A 242 6.57 12.88 3.76
C ARG A 242 6.49 11.64 2.89
N PHE A 243 7.23 10.59 3.23
CA PHE A 243 7.11 9.29 2.57
C PHE A 243 5.70 8.72 2.73
N GLY A 244 5.15 8.69 3.95
CA GLY A 244 3.78 8.22 4.17
C GLY A 244 2.74 9.01 3.38
N VAL A 245 2.89 10.34 3.29
CA VAL A 245 2.02 11.17 2.44
C VAL A 245 2.17 10.81 0.96
N ASN A 246 3.41 10.67 0.46
CA ASN A 246 3.64 10.26 -0.93
C ASN A 246 3.02 8.90 -1.23
N LEU A 247 3.18 7.94 -0.32
CA LEU A 247 2.66 6.58 -0.45
C LEU A 247 1.13 6.58 -0.55
N ILE A 248 0.44 7.22 0.39
CA ILE A 248 -1.03 7.22 0.38
C ILE A 248 -1.57 8.04 -0.79
N MET A 249 -0.96 9.19 -1.11
CA MET A 249 -1.34 9.93 -2.32
C MET A 249 -1.08 9.11 -3.59
N TYR A 250 -0.06 8.26 -3.61
CA TYR A 250 0.27 7.42 -4.77
C TYR A 250 -0.81 6.37 -4.98
N VAL A 251 -1.23 5.70 -3.91
CA VAL A 251 -2.36 4.77 -3.94
C VAL A 251 -3.64 5.46 -4.40
N LEU A 252 -4.00 6.60 -3.78
CA LEU A 252 -5.31 7.22 -4.00
C LEU A 252 -5.44 7.94 -5.34
N THR A 253 -4.33 8.41 -5.92
CA THR A 253 -4.35 9.08 -7.23
C THR A 253 -4.23 8.12 -8.40
N GLY A 254 -3.85 6.86 -8.15
CA GLY A 254 -3.78 5.86 -9.20
C GLY A 254 -2.83 6.26 -10.33
N ASN A 255 -3.25 5.95 -11.54
CA ASN A 255 -2.52 6.18 -12.79
C ASN A 255 -2.57 7.64 -13.24
N TYR A 256 -3.34 8.51 -12.57
CA TYR A 256 -3.54 9.89 -13.01
C TYR A 256 -2.23 10.67 -13.18
N LYS A 257 -1.23 10.42 -12.32
CA LYS A 257 0.06 11.13 -12.35
C LYS A 257 1.01 10.63 -13.44
N SER A 258 0.98 9.34 -13.79
CA SER A 258 1.68 8.82 -14.98
C SER A 258 0.98 9.28 -16.26
N ASP A 259 -0.36 9.24 -16.28
CA ASP A 259 -1.18 9.60 -17.44
C ASP A 259 -1.02 11.07 -17.89
N GLN A 260 -0.84 12.01 -16.94
CA GLN A 260 -0.62 13.42 -17.27
C GLN A 260 0.62 13.67 -18.14
N VAL A 261 1.64 12.82 -18.04
CA VAL A 261 2.87 12.94 -18.86
C VAL A 261 2.60 12.59 -20.33
N HIS A 262 1.55 11.80 -20.61
CA HIS A 262 1.18 11.39 -21.97
C HIS A 262 0.25 12.38 -22.68
N VAL A 263 -0.44 13.26 -21.94
CA VAL A 263 -1.40 14.22 -22.52
C VAL A 263 -0.79 15.08 -23.63
N PRO A 264 0.41 15.67 -23.50
CA PRO A 264 1.01 16.45 -24.59
C PRO A 264 1.25 15.62 -25.86
N ALA A 265 1.77 14.40 -25.74
CA ALA A 265 2.04 13.51 -26.87
C ALA A 265 0.76 13.03 -27.57
N LEU A 266 -0.32 12.80 -26.81
CA LEU A 266 -1.64 12.47 -27.37
C LEU A 266 -2.26 13.65 -28.11
N LEU A 267 -2.13 14.86 -27.58
CA LEU A 267 -2.59 16.08 -28.25
C LEU A 267 -1.82 16.35 -29.54
N ASP A 268 -0.51 16.07 -29.57
CA ASP A 268 0.29 16.19 -30.79
C ASP A 268 -0.10 15.16 -31.86
N ARG A 269 -0.41 13.91 -31.47
CA ARG A 269 -0.94 12.90 -32.40
C ARG A 269 -2.31 13.29 -32.96
N LEU A 270 -3.24 13.73 -32.11
CA LEU A 270 -4.56 14.20 -32.55
C LEU A 270 -4.45 15.38 -33.52
N ARG A 271 -3.53 16.32 -33.25
CA ARG A 271 -3.25 17.45 -34.15
C ARG A 271 -2.68 16.99 -35.50
N GLN A 272 -1.86 15.93 -35.52
CA GLN A 272 -1.34 15.36 -36.78
C GLN A 272 -2.42 14.62 -37.57
N GLU A 273 -3.37 13.95 -36.90
CA GLU A 273 -4.51 13.29 -37.55
C GLU A 273 -5.52 14.30 -38.14
N GLU A 274 -5.74 15.44 -37.49
CA GLU A 274 -6.57 16.54 -38.03
C GLU A 274 -5.96 17.20 -39.28
N VAL A 275 -4.63 17.12 -39.47
CA VAL A 275 -3.95 17.68 -40.65
C VAL A 275 -4.02 16.73 -41.86
N ILE A 276 -4.43 15.48 -41.65
CA ILE A 276 -4.52 14.45 -42.70
C ILE A 276 -5.97 14.29 -43.24
N GLN A 277 -6.97 14.96 -42.64
CA GLN A 277 -8.34 15.09 -43.15
C GLN A 277 -8.58 16.43 -43.86
#